data_AF-A0A3N9NZ91-F1
#
_entry.id   AF-A0A3N9NZ91-F1
#
_cell.length_a   1.000
_cell.length_b   1.000
_cell.length_c   1.000
_cell.angle_alpha   90.00
_cell.angle_beta   90.00
_cell.angle_gamma   90.00
#
_symmetry.space_group_name_H-M   'P 1'
#
loop_
_entity.id
_entity.type
_entity.pdbx_description
1 polymer ?
#
loop_
_entity_poly.entity_id
_entity_poly.type
_entity_poly.pdbx_seq_one_letter_code
_entity_poly.pdbx_strand_id
1 'polypeptide(L)'
;MVKKIFTLLILFIPLLILFPGFSNFIFPQNSDFSDLTISHLPNLIYLKKCISTWGEIPLWSNMILSGYPFAADPLSGIWYPFTWLLAFLPQPFGYNAVILLHLLIGGTGVFLLLREEGKGYWGAIIGAVAFQLMPKILSHYAAGHISLVFAVSFTPWVLLAEKKRRSSCGRLWKIAPGILLGWIALADIRWIPYVGIAWMAIFIDEMISLWRKRVVSKEKRGLLNLPLFLQESAGMMLQFFTAVGISAPALLPLIQYSSMTARASMEIADRLAFSLSPVRLINLIFPDIGGYAEWIVYPGIFCFLSLIAVVADRKSRHANRIWIVLLFISFFIALGSHNPFMSLLTRIPGFDYLRVPPRALFLGGLSFSILAGAYAEKITTSAEKQRTPIFLLLIITVFSMG
;
A
#
# COMPACT_ATOMS: atom_id res chain seq x y z
N MET A 1 5.00 -24.27 -15.17
CA MET A 1 3.87 -23.50 -15.73
C MET A 1 2.61 -23.67 -14.87
N VAL A 2 2.16 -24.91 -14.63
CA VAL A 2 0.96 -25.25 -13.83
C VAL A 2 0.88 -24.53 -12.47
N LYS A 3 1.94 -24.57 -11.64
CA LYS A 3 1.94 -23.90 -10.32
C LYS A 3 1.72 -22.38 -10.38
N LYS A 4 2.19 -21.71 -11.45
CA LYS A 4 2.00 -20.26 -11.62
C LYS A 4 0.55 -19.92 -11.97
N ILE A 5 -0.04 -20.69 -12.88
CA ILE A 5 -1.46 -20.56 -13.25
C ILE A 5 -2.34 -20.82 -12.03
N PHE A 6 -2.04 -21.88 -11.28
CA PHE A 6 -2.77 -22.22 -10.06
C PHE A 6 -2.70 -21.12 -8.99
N THR A 7 -1.53 -20.50 -8.78
CA THR A 7 -1.41 -19.34 -7.88
C THR A 7 -2.27 -18.17 -8.35
N LEU A 8 -2.22 -17.81 -9.65
CA LEU A 8 -3.02 -16.71 -10.18
C LEU A 8 -4.53 -16.97 -10.02
N LEU A 9 -4.97 -18.21 -10.24
CA LEU A 9 -6.36 -18.60 -10.02
C LEU A 9 -6.75 -18.42 -8.55
N ILE A 10 -5.93 -18.88 -7.60
CA ILE A 10 -6.21 -18.70 -6.17
C ILE A 10 -6.29 -17.21 -5.80
N LEU A 11 -5.39 -16.37 -6.32
CA LEU A 11 -5.42 -14.92 -6.08
C LEU A 11 -6.60 -14.22 -6.76
N PHE A 12 -7.25 -14.87 -7.72
CA PHE A 12 -8.44 -14.35 -8.39
C PHE A 12 -9.73 -14.67 -7.62
N ILE A 13 -9.81 -15.84 -6.98
CA ILE A 13 -10.99 -16.29 -6.20
C ILE A 13 -11.50 -15.23 -5.20
N PRO A 14 -10.68 -14.64 -4.30
CA PRO A 14 -11.18 -13.65 -3.35
C PRO A 14 -11.72 -12.39 -4.03
N LEU A 15 -11.27 -12.09 -5.25
CA LEU A 15 -11.70 -10.93 -6.01
C LEU A 15 -13.04 -11.15 -6.71
N LEU A 16 -13.54 -12.39 -6.73
CA LEU A 16 -14.89 -12.70 -7.21
C LEU A 16 -15.98 -11.98 -6.39
N ILE A 17 -15.68 -11.53 -5.18
CA ILE A 17 -16.60 -10.70 -4.39
C ILE A 17 -16.96 -9.38 -5.08
N LEU A 18 -16.12 -8.90 -6.00
CA LEU A 18 -16.36 -7.69 -6.78
C LEU A 18 -17.23 -7.95 -8.03
N PHE A 19 -17.46 -9.22 -8.41
CA PHE A 19 -18.20 -9.56 -9.63
C PHE A 19 -19.69 -9.17 -9.61
N PRO A 20 -20.45 -9.38 -8.51
CA PRO A 20 -21.85 -8.95 -8.45
C PRO A 20 -22.05 -7.45 -8.70
N GLY A 21 -21.06 -6.63 -8.33
CA GLY A 21 -21.05 -5.18 -8.57
C GLY A 21 -20.29 -4.73 -9.82
N PHE A 22 -19.80 -5.66 -10.66
CA PHE A 22 -18.82 -5.31 -11.71
C PHE A 22 -19.36 -4.39 -12.80
N SER A 23 -20.67 -4.41 -13.02
CA SER A 23 -21.37 -3.52 -13.96
C SER A 23 -21.91 -2.25 -13.31
N ASN A 24 -21.69 -2.04 -12.01
CA ASN A 24 -22.19 -0.90 -11.25
C ASN A 24 -21.05 -0.15 -10.56
N PHE A 25 -21.30 1.09 -10.15
CA PHE A 25 -20.42 1.77 -9.20
C PHE A 25 -20.68 1.20 -7.80
N ILE A 26 -19.60 0.97 -7.05
CA ILE A 26 -19.68 0.49 -5.67
C ILE A 26 -19.58 1.71 -4.75
N PHE A 27 -20.54 1.80 -3.82
CA PHE A 27 -20.64 2.89 -2.86
C PHE A 27 -20.48 2.38 -1.42
N PRO A 28 -20.13 3.25 -0.47
CA PRO A 28 -20.24 2.93 0.95
C PRO A 28 -21.71 2.62 1.30
N GLN A 29 -21.95 1.74 2.26
CA GLN A 29 -23.32 1.29 2.62
C GLN A 29 -24.29 2.44 2.96
N ASN A 30 -23.78 3.54 3.50
CA ASN A 30 -24.58 4.69 3.97
C ASN A 30 -24.41 5.93 3.08
N SER A 31 -24.09 5.77 1.80
CA SER A 31 -23.90 6.89 0.87
C SER A 31 -24.32 6.53 -0.54
N ASP A 32 -25.05 7.44 -1.20
CA ASP A 32 -25.44 7.33 -2.61
C ASP A 32 -24.34 7.86 -3.57
N PHE A 33 -23.26 8.42 -3.01
CA PHE A 33 -22.16 9.01 -3.76
C PHE A 33 -20.81 8.54 -3.22
N SER A 34 -19.77 8.65 -4.05
CA SER A 34 -18.37 8.43 -3.65
C SER A 34 -17.45 9.39 -4.40
N ASP A 35 -16.24 9.61 -3.89
CA ASP A 35 -15.20 10.42 -4.56
C ASP A 35 -14.95 9.97 -6.00
N LEU A 36 -15.20 8.68 -6.28
CA LEU A 36 -15.08 8.12 -7.62
C LEU A 36 -16.11 8.71 -8.57
N THR A 37 -17.39 8.79 -8.18
CA THR A 37 -18.44 9.30 -9.07
C THR A 37 -18.50 10.82 -9.12
N ILE A 38 -18.05 11.51 -8.08
CA ILE A 38 -18.09 12.98 -8.00
C ILE A 38 -16.81 13.67 -8.48
N SER A 39 -15.65 12.98 -8.45
CA SER A 39 -14.36 13.59 -8.83
C SER A 39 -13.64 12.81 -9.93
N HIS A 40 -13.37 11.51 -9.72
CA HIS A 40 -12.56 10.75 -10.69
C HIS A 40 -13.29 10.52 -12.03
N LEU A 41 -14.57 10.15 -12.00
CA LEU A 41 -15.35 9.87 -13.19
C LEU A 41 -15.58 11.13 -14.06
N PRO A 42 -16.00 12.29 -13.51
CA PRO A 42 -16.10 13.52 -14.29
C PRO A 42 -14.76 13.93 -14.94
N ASN A 43 -13.65 13.82 -14.20
CA ASN A 43 -12.31 14.08 -14.76
C ASN A 43 -11.98 13.13 -15.92
N LEU A 44 -12.31 11.85 -15.80
CA LEU A 44 -12.11 10.88 -16.88
C LEU A 44 -12.99 11.18 -18.10
N ILE A 45 -14.26 11.55 -17.89
CA ILE A 45 -15.18 11.94 -18.98
C ILE A 45 -14.64 13.18 -19.70
N TYR A 46 -14.15 14.17 -18.96
CA TYR A 46 -13.52 15.37 -19.53
C TYR A 46 -12.30 15.01 -20.37
N LEU A 47 -11.38 14.20 -19.84
CA LEU A 47 -10.21 13.70 -20.56
C LEU A 47 -10.61 13.00 -21.87
N LYS A 48 -11.59 12.08 -21.82
CA LYS A 48 -12.11 11.40 -23.02
C LYS A 48 -12.65 12.38 -24.05
N LYS A 49 -13.43 13.37 -23.62
CA LYS A 49 -14.00 14.41 -24.49
C LYS A 49 -12.92 15.25 -25.16
N CYS A 50 -11.89 15.65 -24.41
CA CYS A 50 -10.78 16.43 -24.95
C CYS A 50 -10.03 15.68 -26.05
N ILE A 51 -9.72 14.41 -25.81
CA ILE A 51 -9.03 13.57 -26.78
C ILE A 51 -9.91 13.32 -28.01
N SER A 52 -11.18 12.96 -27.82
CA SER A 52 -12.07 12.57 -28.93
C SER A 52 -12.53 13.75 -29.79
N THR A 53 -12.69 14.94 -29.18
CA THR A 53 -13.24 16.11 -29.86
C THR A 53 -12.15 17.03 -30.39
N TRP A 54 -11.09 17.22 -29.62
CA TRP A 54 -10.05 18.22 -29.92
C TRP A 54 -8.68 17.59 -30.20
N GLY A 55 -8.48 16.30 -29.93
CA GLY A 55 -7.18 15.64 -30.13
C GLY A 55 -6.10 16.10 -29.15
N GLU A 56 -6.50 16.68 -28.02
CA GLU A 56 -5.60 17.35 -27.08
C GLU A 56 -5.63 16.71 -25.69
N ILE A 57 -4.47 16.74 -25.01
CA ILE A 57 -4.36 16.39 -23.60
C ILE A 57 -4.70 17.64 -22.78
N PRO A 58 -5.74 17.62 -21.92
CA PRO A 58 -6.18 18.80 -21.21
C PRO A 58 -5.16 19.24 -20.16
N LEU A 59 -4.67 20.48 -20.30
CA LEU A 59 -3.86 21.13 -19.26
C LEU A 59 -4.73 21.96 -18.29
N TRP A 60 -5.87 22.45 -18.76
CA TRP A 60 -6.84 23.26 -18.02
C TRP A 60 -8.24 22.67 -18.14
N SER A 61 -9.05 22.81 -17.08
CA SER A 61 -10.47 22.47 -17.09
C SER A 61 -11.29 23.68 -16.67
N ASN A 62 -12.36 23.96 -17.41
CA ASN A 62 -13.33 25.01 -17.10
C ASN A 62 -14.61 24.46 -16.42
N MET A 63 -14.60 23.20 -15.98
CA MET A 63 -15.80 22.53 -15.48
C MET A 63 -16.21 22.94 -14.06
N ILE A 64 -15.29 23.48 -13.28
CA ILE A 64 -15.53 23.88 -11.88
C ILE A 64 -15.18 25.37 -11.76
N LEU A 65 -16.15 26.18 -11.31
CA LEU A 65 -16.03 27.64 -11.20
C LEU A 65 -15.54 28.26 -12.53
N SER A 66 -14.52 29.11 -12.49
CA SER A 66 -13.86 29.69 -13.68
C SER A 66 -12.72 28.82 -14.23
N GLY A 67 -12.56 27.62 -13.67
CA GLY A 67 -11.58 26.63 -14.07
C GLY A 67 -10.42 26.42 -13.09
N TYR A 68 -9.65 25.38 -13.37
CA TYR A 68 -8.51 24.95 -12.57
C TYR A 68 -7.45 24.24 -13.45
N PRO A 69 -6.17 24.19 -13.01
CA PRO A 69 -5.12 23.53 -13.75
C PRO A 69 -5.30 22.00 -13.70
N PHE A 70 -6.02 21.44 -14.67
CA PHE A 70 -6.35 20.02 -14.76
C PHE A 70 -5.11 19.13 -14.70
N ALA A 71 -4.03 19.51 -15.40
CA ALA A 71 -2.79 18.74 -15.38
C ALA A 71 -2.04 18.79 -14.04
N ALA A 72 -2.34 19.77 -13.18
CA ALA A 72 -1.75 19.85 -11.85
C ALA A 72 -2.62 19.19 -10.77
N ASP A 73 -3.89 18.89 -11.07
CA ASP A 73 -4.80 18.26 -10.14
C ASP A 73 -4.47 16.76 -9.98
N PRO A 74 -4.07 16.29 -8.78
CA PRO A 74 -3.81 14.88 -8.54
C PRO A 74 -5.03 13.97 -8.81
N LEU A 75 -6.25 14.50 -8.68
CA LEU A 75 -7.48 13.75 -8.95
C LEU A 75 -7.79 13.60 -10.44
N SER A 76 -7.15 14.37 -11.33
CA SER A 76 -7.26 14.19 -12.78
C SER A 76 -6.68 12.84 -13.23
N GLY A 77 -5.66 12.35 -12.51
CA GLY A 77 -4.99 11.08 -12.77
C GLY A 77 -4.26 11.01 -14.11
N ILE A 78 -4.12 12.09 -14.90
CA ILE A 78 -3.62 12.03 -16.28
C ILE A 78 -2.19 11.52 -16.40
N TRP A 79 -1.38 11.71 -15.35
CA TRP A 79 0.01 11.26 -15.34
C TRP A 79 0.16 9.80 -14.92
N TYR A 80 -0.92 9.17 -14.47
CA TYR A 80 -0.90 7.78 -14.07
C TYR A 80 -1.25 6.85 -15.24
N PRO A 81 -0.38 5.90 -15.63
CA PRO A 81 -0.58 5.09 -16.83
C PRO A 81 -1.90 4.31 -16.88
N PHE A 82 -2.39 3.80 -15.74
CA PHE A 82 -3.64 3.05 -15.70
C PHE A 82 -4.89 3.93 -15.87
N THR A 83 -4.77 5.25 -15.70
CA THR A 83 -5.86 6.19 -16.06
C THR A 83 -6.12 6.17 -17.56
N TRP A 84 -5.08 6.01 -18.39
CA TRP A 84 -5.24 5.90 -19.83
C TRP A 84 -5.95 4.60 -20.22
N LEU A 85 -5.71 3.50 -19.50
CA LEU A 85 -6.49 2.28 -19.68
C LEU A 85 -7.99 2.51 -19.39
N LEU A 86 -8.33 3.30 -18.36
CA LEU A 86 -9.71 3.71 -18.09
C LEU A 86 -10.32 4.56 -19.20
N ALA A 87 -9.50 5.36 -19.89
CA ALA A 87 -9.96 6.19 -21.01
C ALA A 87 -10.52 5.34 -22.17
N PHE A 88 -10.01 4.13 -22.37
CA PHE A 88 -10.47 3.22 -23.44
C PHE A 88 -11.59 2.27 -23.05
N LEU A 89 -11.87 2.10 -21.75
CA LEU A 89 -12.89 1.17 -21.27
C LEU A 89 -14.23 1.88 -20.99
N PRO A 90 -15.38 1.20 -21.20
CA PRO A 90 -16.68 1.70 -20.76
C PRO A 90 -16.71 1.74 -19.23
N GLN A 91 -17.36 2.76 -18.68
CA GLN A 91 -17.53 2.89 -17.22
C GLN A 91 -18.95 2.48 -16.83
N PRO A 92 -19.16 1.80 -15.69
CA PRO A 92 -18.22 1.59 -14.56
C PRO A 92 -17.24 0.42 -14.71
N PHE A 93 -17.41 -0.44 -15.73
CA PHE A 93 -16.58 -1.64 -15.94
C PHE A 93 -15.07 -1.37 -15.86
N GLY A 94 -14.60 -0.30 -16.51
CA GLY A 94 -13.18 0.06 -16.54
C GLY A 94 -12.59 0.27 -15.15
N TYR A 95 -13.25 1.05 -14.29
CA TYR A 95 -12.80 1.27 -12.92
C TYR A 95 -12.72 -0.04 -12.14
N ASN A 96 -13.75 -0.90 -12.26
CA ASN A 96 -13.81 -2.16 -11.54
C ASN A 96 -12.72 -3.14 -12.01
N ALA A 97 -12.46 -3.18 -13.32
CA ALA A 97 -11.38 -3.98 -13.91
C ALA A 97 -9.98 -3.49 -13.48
N VAL A 98 -9.76 -2.18 -13.45
CA VAL A 98 -8.48 -1.60 -13.01
C VAL A 98 -8.27 -1.79 -11.52
N ILE A 99 -9.31 -1.66 -10.68
CA ILE A 99 -9.23 -1.99 -9.25
C ILE A 99 -8.86 -3.47 -9.06
N LEU A 100 -9.56 -4.39 -9.73
CA LEU A 100 -9.26 -5.81 -9.67
C LEU A 100 -7.80 -6.08 -10.07
N LEU A 101 -7.32 -5.45 -11.15
CA LEU A 101 -5.94 -5.56 -11.59
C LEU A 101 -4.95 -5.10 -10.50
N HIS A 102 -5.22 -3.99 -9.83
CA HIS A 102 -4.37 -3.50 -8.74
C HIS A 102 -4.38 -4.44 -7.54
N LEU A 103 -5.52 -5.03 -7.18
CA LEU A 103 -5.58 -6.04 -6.11
C LEU A 103 -4.81 -7.31 -6.49
N LEU A 104 -4.83 -7.72 -7.76
CA LEU A 104 -3.97 -8.80 -8.25
C LEU A 104 -2.48 -8.44 -8.19
N ILE A 105 -2.12 -7.20 -8.59
CA ILE A 105 -0.75 -6.69 -8.48
C ILE A 105 -0.32 -6.75 -7.02
N GLY A 106 -1.10 -6.18 -6.09
CA GLY A 106 -0.77 -6.16 -4.67
C GLY A 106 -0.66 -7.55 -4.05
N GLY A 107 -1.65 -8.43 -4.27
CA GLY A 107 -1.61 -9.81 -3.81
C GLY A 107 -0.40 -10.57 -4.34
N THR A 108 -0.09 -10.45 -5.64
CA THR A 108 1.11 -11.06 -6.25
C THR A 108 2.39 -10.51 -5.63
N GLY A 109 2.45 -9.20 -5.36
CA GLY A 109 3.58 -8.57 -4.69
C GLY A 109 3.79 -9.13 -3.29
N VAL A 110 2.73 -9.28 -2.49
CA VAL A 110 2.80 -9.90 -1.15
C VAL A 110 3.25 -11.36 -1.24
N PHE A 111 2.68 -12.13 -2.17
CA PHE A 111 3.08 -13.52 -2.39
C PHE A 111 4.58 -13.60 -2.67
N LEU A 112 5.09 -12.84 -3.64
CA LEU A 112 6.51 -12.85 -4.01
C LEU A 112 7.42 -12.33 -2.89
N LEU A 113 6.98 -11.31 -2.14
CA LEU A 113 7.69 -10.79 -0.98
C LEU A 113 7.85 -11.87 0.10
N LEU A 114 6.78 -12.58 0.45
CA LEU A 114 6.83 -13.69 1.42
C LEU A 114 7.71 -14.84 0.93
N ARG A 115 7.71 -15.13 -0.38
CA ARG A 115 8.62 -16.11 -0.99
C ARG A 115 10.08 -15.67 -0.87
N GLU A 116 10.38 -14.39 -1.06
CA GLU A 116 11.72 -13.84 -0.88
C GLU A 116 12.18 -13.87 0.58
N GLU A 117 11.24 -13.72 1.53
CA GLU A 117 11.50 -13.91 2.97
C GLU A 117 11.60 -15.39 3.38
N GLY A 118 11.56 -16.32 2.43
CA GLY A 118 11.77 -17.75 2.65
C GLY A 118 10.53 -18.50 3.15
N LYS A 119 9.34 -17.90 3.12
CA LYS A 119 8.09 -18.62 3.44
C LYS A 119 7.73 -19.60 2.34
N GLY A 120 7.16 -20.74 2.71
CA GLY A 120 6.57 -21.75 1.83
C GLY A 120 5.44 -21.22 0.96
N TYR A 121 4.91 -22.10 0.10
CA TYR A 121 3.88 -21.73 -0.88
C TYR A 121 2.58 -21.29 -0.20
N TRP A 122 2.11 -22.07 0.79
CA TRP A 122 0.86 -21.83 1.48
C TRP A 122 0.93 -20.61 2.41
N GLY A 123 2.04 -20.42 3.14
CA GLY A 123 2.26 -19.20 3.91
C GLY A 123 2.22 -17.95 3.02
N ALA A 124 2.88 -18.00 1.86
CA ALA A 124 2.88 -16.88 0.91
C ALA A 124 1.48 -16.59 0.32
N ILE A 125 0.70 -17.62 -0.03
CA ILE A 125 -0.66 -17.46 -0.56
C ILE A 125 -1.60 -16.89 0.48
N ILE A 126 -1.58 -17.39 1.71
CA ILE A 126 -2.49 -16.92 2.75
C ILE A 126 -2.23 -15.45 3.06
N GLY A 127 -0.97 -15.03 3.12
CA GLY A 127 -0.65 -13.61 3.29
C GLY A 127 -1.08 -12.75 2.10
N ALA A 128 -0.98 -13.25 0.87
CA ALA A 128 -1.43 -12.53 -0.31
C ALA A 128 -2.97 -12.35 -0.36
N VAL A 129 -3.72 -13.42 -0.06
CA VAL A 129 -5.19 -13.37 0.02
C VAL A 129 -5.64 -12.46 1.16
N ALA A 130 -4.97 -12.49 2.31
CA ALA A 130 -5.25 -11.59 3.44
C ALA A 130 -5.11 -10.11 3.04
N PHE A 131 -4.10 -9.77 2.22
CA PHE A 131 -3.92 -8.42 1.70
C PHE A 131 -5.05 -8.02 0.73
N GLN A 132 -5.42 -8.91 -0.19
CA GLN A 132 -6.49 -8.66 -1.17
C GLN A 132 -7.86 -8.46 -0.50
N LEU A 133 -8.13 -9.21 0.57
CA LEU A 133 -9.38 -9.14 1.33
C LEU A 133 -9.36 -8.11 2.46
N MET A 134 -8.32 -7.28 2.54
CA MET A 134 -8.17 -6.30 3.61
C MET A 134 -9.36 -5.33 3.62
N PRO A 135 -10.18 -5.28 4.70
CA PRO A 135 -11.39 -4.46 4.73
C PRO A 135 -11.15 -2.98 4.44
N LYS A 136 -10.01 -2.44 4.86
CA LYS A 136 -9.62 -1.05 4.58
C LYS A 136 -9.43 -0.75 3.09
N ILE A 137 -8.94 -1.71 2.29
CA ILE A 137 -8.86 -1.54 0.83
C ILE A 137 -10.27 -1.46 0.23
N LEU A 138 -11.15 -2.38 0.63
CA LEU A 138 -12.52 -2.44 0.10
C LEU A 138 -13.33 -1.20 0.49
N SER A 139 -13.20 -0.72 1.74
CA SER A 139 -13.89 0.49 2.19
C SER A 139 -13.40 1.75 1.46
N HIS A 140 -12.11 1.85 1.16
CA HIS A 140 -11.56 2.98 0.41
C HIS A 140 -11.89 2.92 -1.08
N TYR A 141 -12.00 1.73 -1.66
CA TYR A 141 -12.55 1.57 -2.99
C TYR A 141 -14.01 2.05 -3.05
N ALA A 142 -14.85 1.59 -2.12
CA ALA A 142 -16.25 2.03 -2.03
C ALA A 142 -16.36 3.54 -1.79
N ALA A 143 -15.52 4.12 -0.92
CA ALA A 143 -15.45 5.57 -0.70
C ALA A 143 -14.92 6.36 -1.90
N GLY A 144 -14.40 5.69 -2.92
CA GLY A 144 -13.90 6.31 -4.14
C GLY A 144 -12.46 6.80 -4.08
N HIS A 145 -11.71 6.46 -3.03
CA HIS A 145 -10.29 6.76 -2.86
C HIS A 145 -9.39 5.86 -3.72
N ILE A 146 -9.71 5.71 -5.01
CA ILE A 146 -9.10 4.71 -5.90
C ILE A 146 -7.62 4.95 -6.17
N SER A 147 -7.19 6.21 -6.25
CA SER A 147 -5.78 6.59 -6.43
C SER A 147 -4.91 6.02 -5.31
N LEU A 148 -5.43 6.08 -4.07
CA LEU A 148 -4.78 5.54 -2.90
C LEU A 148 -4.74 4.01 -2.92
N VAL A 149 -5.81 3.35 -3.35
CA VAL A 149 -5.84 1.88 -3.51
C VAL A 149 -4.80 1.43 -4.55
N PHE A 150 -4.66 2.16 -5.66
CA PHE A 150 -3.62 1.88 -6.67
C PHE A 150 -2.22 2.01 -6.06
N ALA A 151 -1.94 3.12 -5.38
CA ALA A 151 -0.68 3.38 -4.71
C ALA A 151 -0.32 2.30 -3.66
N VAL A 152 -1.27 1.94 -2.78
CA VAL A 152 -1.10 0.91 -1.75
C VAL A 152 -0.76 -0.44 -2.35
N SER A 153 -1.38 -0.79 -3.48
CA SER A 153 -1.18 -2.07 -4.17
C SER A 153 0.24 -2.26 -4.72
N PHE A 154 0.99 -1.19 -4.99
CA PHE A 154 2.39 -1.28 -5.40
C PHE A 154 3.38 -1.39 -4.23
N THR A 155 2.95 -1.14 -2.98
CA THR A 155 3.82 -1.19 -1.79
C THR A 155 4.62 -2.49 -1.67
N PRO A 156 4.01 -3.70 -1.80
CA PRO A 156 4.75 -4.94 -1.63
C PRO A 156 5.87 -5.11 -2.69
N TRP A 157 5.68 -4.54 -3.88
CA TRP A 157 6.68 -4.57 -4.95
C TRP A 157 7.87 -3.66 -4.66
N VAL A 158 7.67 -2.50 -4.04
CA VAL A 158 8.77 -1.63 -3.59
C VAL A 158 9.64 -2.38 -2.59
N LEU A 159 9.02 -3.04 -1.61
CA LEU A 159 9.72 -3.78 -0.56
C LEU A 159 10.44 -5.02 -1.12
N LEU A 160 9.82 -5.72 -2.06
CA LEU A 160 10.43 -6.84 -2.78
C LEU A 160 11.63 -6.37 -3.62
N ALA A 161 11.48 -5.26 -4.36
CA ALA A 161 12.54 -4.72 -5.19
C ALA A 161 13.74 -4.28 -4.35
N GLU A 162 13.50 -3.68 -3.17
CA GLU A 162 14.58 -3.34 -2.25
C GLU A 162 15.32 -4.58 -1.76
N LYS A 163 14.59 -5.65 -1.37
CA LYS A 163 15.23 -6.93 -1.01
C LYS A 163 16.04 -7.56 -2.15
N LYS A 164 15.50 -7.48 -3.37
CA LYS A 164 16.13 -8.03 -4.59
C LYS A 164 17.35 -7.24 -5.05
N ARG A 165 17.46 -5.96 -4.70
CA ARG A 165 18.55 -5.07 -5.09
C ARG A 165 19.93 -5.64 -4.80
N ARG A 166 20.07 -6.34 -3.66
CA ARG A 166 21.34 -6.94 -3.23
C ARG A 166 21.46 -8.41 -3.57
N SER A 167 20.35 -9.15 -3.57
CA SER A 167 20.37 -10.60 -3.83
C SER A 167 20.49 -10.96 -5.32
N SER A 168 20.20 -10.01 -6.22
CA SER A 168 20.13 -10.24 -7.66
C SER A 168 21.23 -9.52 -8.44
N CYS A 169 21.80 -10.18 -9.45
CA CYS A 169 22.87 -9.61 -10.30
C CYS A 169 22.38 -8.56 -11.32
N GLY A 170 21.06 -8.33 -11.43
CA GLY A 170 20.48 -7.44 -12.44
C GLY A 170 20.61 -5.95 -12.07
N ARG A 171 21.16 -5.13 -12.98
CA ARG A 171 21.30 -3.67 -12.78
C ARG A 171 19.96 -2.97 -12.56
N LEU A 172 18.87 -3.49 -13.13
CA LEU A 172 17.51 -2.95 -12.97
C LEU A 172 17.05 -2.93 -11.51
N TRP A 173 17.47 -3.89 -10.67
CA TRP A 173 17.08 -3.92 -9.27
C TRP A 173 17.66 -2.78 -8.44
N LYS A 174 18.71 -2.10 -8.94
CA LYS A 174 19.28 -0.90 -8.29
C LYS A 174 18.36 0.31 -8.40
N ILE A 175 17.59 0.41 -9.49
CA ILE A 175 16.68 1.52 -9.79
C ILE A 175 15.21 1.17 -9.60
N ALA A 176 14.85 -0.12 -9.58
CA ALA A 176 13.47 -0.59 -9.49
C ALA A 176 12.68 -0.02 -8.29
N PRO A 177 13.24 0.08 -7.05
CA PRO A 177 12.52 0.73 -5.96
C PRO A 177 12.17 2.18 -6.28
N GLY A 178 13.09 2.92 -6.91
CA GLY A 178 12.87 4.31 -7.34
C GLY A 178 11.79 4.41 -8.42
N ILE A 179 11.78 3.53 -9.42
CA ILE A 179 10.72 3.50 -10.45
C ILE A 179 9.35 3.25 -9.81
N LEU A 180 9.25 2.27 -8.92
CA LEU A 180 7.99 1.92 -8.25
C LEU A 180 7.52 3.02 -7.29
N LEU A 181 8.44 3.67 -6.57
CA LEU A 181 8.12 4.85 -5.75
C LEU A 181 7.63 6.01 -6.62
N GLY A 182 8.25 6.24 -7.79
CA GLY A 182 7.78 7.22 -8.77
C GLY A 182 6.36 6.91 -9.28
N TRP A 183 6.07 5.65 -9.59
CA TRP A 183 4.72 5.22 -9.96
C TRP A 183 3.70 5.38 -8.83
N ILE A 184 4.08 5.09 -7.58
CA ILE A 184 3.24 5.36 -6.41
C ILE A 184 2.96 6.86 -6.30
N ALA A 185 3.95 7.72 -6.53
CA ALA A 185 3.76 9.17 -6.47
C ALA A 185 2.82 9.68 -7.57
N LEU A 186 2.90 9.10 -8.78
CA LEU A 186 1.96 9.38 -9.88
C LEU A 186 0.54 8.89 -9.57
N ALA A 187 0.40 7.75 -8.88
CA ALA A 187 -0.90 7.24 -8.46
C ALA A 187 -1.48 8.10 -7.34
N ASP A 188 -0.76 8.26 -6.22
CA ASP A 188 -1.17 9.06 -5.07
C ASP A 188 0.03 9.48 -4.23
N ILE A 189 0.46 10.73 -4.39
CA ILE A 189 1.58 11.30 -3.63
C ILE A 189 1.38 11.23 -2.10
N ARG A 190 0.13 11.20 -1.62
CA ARG A 190 -0.18 11.12 -0.17
C ARG A 190 0.28 9.79 0.43
N TRP A 191 0.49 8.76 -0.38
CA TRP A 191 0.99 7.47 0.09
C TRP A 191 2.51 7.43 0.30
N ILE A 192 3.26 8.36 -0.33
CA ILE A 192 4.74 8.36 -0.33
C ILE A 192 5.38 8.34 1.06
N PRO A 193 4.93 9.16 2.04
CA PRO A 193 5.51 9.10 3.38
C PRO A 193 5.39 7.71 4.03
N TYR A 194 4.26 7.02 3.84
CA TYR A 194 4.00 5.72 4.45
C TYR A 194 4.79 4.58 3.79
N VAL A 195 4.83 4.53 2.45
CA VAL A 195 5.69 3.56 1.75
C VAL A 195 7.16 3.86 1.97
N GLY A 196 7.55 5.14 2.11
CA GLY A 196 8.90 5.57 2.43
C GLY A 196 9.37 5.04 3.78
N ILE A 197 8.51 5.09 4.82
CA ILE A 197 8.80 4.47 6.13
C ILE A 197 9.04 2.96 5.98
N ALA A 198 8.17 2.26 5.26
CA ALA A 198 8.30 0.82 5.06
C ALA A 198 9.58 0.45 4.28
N TRP A 199 9.85 1.17 3.20
CA TRP A 199 11.05 0.98 2.38
C TRP A 199 12.34 1.28 3.17
N MET A 200 12.38 2.39 3.92
CA MET A 200 13.51 2.73 4.78
C MET A 200 13.72 1.67 5.87
N ALA A 201 12.64 1.14 6.46
CA ALA A 201 12.73 0.08 7.45
C ALA A 201 13.36 -1.21 6.88
N ILE A 202 12.98 -1.60 5.65
CA ILE A 202 13.62 -2.73 4.95
C ILE A 202 15.08 -2.41 4.64
N PHE A 203 15.39 -1.24 4.07
CA PHE A 203 16.76 -0.81 3.77
C PHE A 203 17.67 -0.89 5.01
N ILE A 204 17.21 -0.38 6.14
CA ILE A 204 17.93 -0.41 7.42
C ILE A 204 18.11 -1.85 7.92
N ASP A 205 17.06 -2.69 7.88
CA ASP A 205 17.16 -4.08 8.31
C ASP A 205 18.21 -4.85 7.48
N GLU A 206 18.25 -4.61 6.17
CA GLU A 206 19.28 -5.20 5.32
C GLU A 206 20.67 -4.67 5.63
N MET A 207 20.83 -3.35 5.88
CA MET A 207 22.12 -2.78 6.29
C MET A 207 22.61 -3.41 7.60
N ILE A 208 21.73 -3.59 8.58
CA ILE A 208 22.05 -4.24 9.85
C ILE A 208 22.43 -5.71 9.61
N SER A 209 21.71 -6.41 8.74
CA SER A 209 22.01 -7.80 8.37
C SER A 209 23.40 -7.95 7.74
N LEU A 210 23.76 -7.04 6.83
CA LEU A 210 25.11 -7.00 6.25
C LEU A 210 26.19 -6.72 7.29
N TRP A 211 25.96 -5.73 8.15
CA TRP A 211 26.90 -5.37 9.21
C TRP A 211 27.16 -6.57 10.13
N ARG A 212 26.11 -7.27 10.57
CA ARG A 212 26.24 -8.48 11.41
C ARG A 212 27.04 -9.58 10.72
N LYS A 213 26.80 -9.86 9.43
CA LYS A 213 27.54 -10.89 8.69
C LYS A 213 29.05 -10.58 8.64
N ARG A 214 29.43 -9.31 8.46
CA ARG A 214 30.84 -8.89 8.39
C ARG A 214 31.55 -8.88 9.75
N VAL A 215 30.85 -8.49 10.81
CA VAL A 215 31.39 -8.57 12.17
C VAL A 215 31.70 -10.02 12.54
N VAL A 216 30.81 -10.96 12.18
CA VAL A 216 31.01 -12.39 12.42
C VAL A 216 32.15 -12.95 11.56
N SER A 217 32.36 -12.46 10.33
CA SER A 217 33.42 -12.94 9.44
C SER A 217 34.84 -12.47 9.80
N LYS A 218 35.06 -11.84 10.96
CA LYS A 218 36.37 -11.34 11.45
C LYS A 218 37.10 -10.39 10.48
N GLU A 219 36.41 -9.73 9.56
CA GLU A 219 37.03 -8.65 8.79
C GLU A 219 37.31 -7.46 9.73
N LYS A 220 38.56 -7.32 10.17
CA LYS A 220 39.07 -6.22 11.03
C LYS A 220 39.05 -4.87 10.30
N ARG A 221 37.88 -4.33 9.98
CA ARG A 221 37.72 -2.92 9.59
C ARG A 221 36.73 -2.26 10.55
N GLY A 222 37.09 -1.06 11.02
CA GLY A 222 36.49 -0.37 12.16
C GLY A 222 34.97 -0.14 12.08
N LEU A 223 34.42 0.41 13.17
CA LEU A 223 32.99 0.51 13.51
C LEU A 223 32.05 1.04 12.41
N LEU A 224 32.54 1.76 11.39
CA LEU A 224 31.83 2.04 10.14
C LEU A 224 32.75 1.82 8.93
N ASN A 225 32.42 0.85 8.07
CA ASN A 225 32.99 0.77 6.73
C ASN A 225 32.41 1.91 5.87
N LEU A 226 33.01 3.10 6.00
CA LEU A 226 32.62 4.31 5.26
C LEU A 226 32.38 4.06 3.76
N PRO A 227 33.18 3.24 3.04
CA PRO A 227 32.92 2.95 1.63
C PRO A 227 31.61 2.20 1.36
N LEU A 228 31.22 1.25 2.23
CA LEU A 228 29.95 0.53 2.10
C LEU A 228 28.78 1.47 2.38
N PHE A 229 28.88 2.26 3.45
CA PHE A 229 27.84 3.24 3.79
C PHE A 229 27.63 4.26 2.67
N LEU A 230 28.71 4.77 2.07
CA LEU A 230 28.66 5.67 0.92
C LEU A 230 28.04 4.99 -0.32
N GLN A 231 28.41 3.74 -0.61
CA GLN A 231 27.84 2.99 -1.73
C GLN A 231 26.33 2.76 -1.56
N GLU A 232 25.88 2.38 -0.36
CA GLU A 232 24.47 2.15 -0.07
C GLU A 232 23.68 3.47 -0.07
N SER A 233 24.26 4.53 0.47
CA SER A 233 23.69 5.89 0.42
C SER A 233 23.58 6.39 -1.02
N ALA A 234 24.57 6.12 -1.88
CA ALA A 234 24.52 6.45 -3.31
C ALA A 234 23.42 5.65 -4.03
N GLY A 235 23.24 4.37 -3.69
CA GLY A 235 22.13 3.57 -4.19
C GLY A 235 20.76 4.15 -3.79
N MET A 236 20.64 4.58 -2.53
CA MET A 236 19.44 5.22 -2.00
C MET A 236 19.15 6.56 -2.72
N MET A 237 20.17 7.38 -2.94
CA MET A 237 20.04 8.62 -3.70
C MET A 237 19.63 8.36 -5.15
N LEU A 238 20.21 7.34 -5.80
CA LEU A 238 19.83 6.95 -7.15
C LEU A 238 18.35 6.58 -7.22
N GLN A 239 17.84 5.82 -6.25
CA GLN A 239 16.42 5.48 -6.18
C GLN A 239 15.53 6.71 -5.96
N PHE A 240 15.94 7.62 -5.06
CA PHE A 240 15.24 8.88 -4.81
C PHE A 240 15.15 9.72 -6.08
N PHE A 241 16.26 9.97 -6.77
CA PHE A 241 16.26 10.76 -8.01
C PHE A 241 15.51 10.06 -9.14
N THR A 242 15.52 8.72 -9.18
CA THR A 242 14.69 7.96 -10.13
C THR A 242 13.20 8.17 -9.84
N ALA A 243 12.78 8.13 -8.58
CA ALA A 243 11.39 8.37 -8.19
C ALA A 243 10.95 9.80 -8.54
N VAL A 244 11.79 10.80 -8.24
CA VAL A 244 11.54 12.20 -8.61
C VAL A 244 11.43 12.34 -10.14
N GLY A 245 12.35 11.76 -10.90
CA GLY A 245 12.33 11.82 -12.36
C GLY A 245 11.09 11.18 -12.99
N ILE A 246 10.69 9.99 -12.51
CA ILE A 246 9.47 9.30 -12.98
C ILE A 246 8.21 10.09 -12.62
N SER A 247 8.17 10.69 -11.43
CA SER A 247 7.00 11.43 -10.93
C SER A 247 6.95 12.91 -11.34
N ALA A 248 8.00 13.40 -12.01
CA ALA A 248 8.17 14.81 -12.37
C ALA A 248 6.97 15.45 -13.08
N PRO A 249 6.29 14.77 -14.05
CA PRO A 249 5.14 15.37 -14.73
C PRO A 249 3.98 15.77 -13.80
N ALA A 250 3.79 15.03 -12.69
CA ALA A 250 2.79 15.38 -11.68
C ALA A 250 3.37 16.26 -10.57
N LEU A 251 4.63 16.01 -10.17
CA LEU A 251 5.25 16.68 -9.04
C LEU A 251 5.58 18.16 -9.33
N LEU A 252 6.06 18.49 -10.53
CA LEU A 252 6.43 19.87 -10.87
C LEU A 252 5.22 20.81 -10.87
N PRO A 253 4.09 20.50 -11.54
CA PRO A 253 2.90 21.34 -11.46
C PRO A 253 2.32 21.38 -10.04
N LEU A 254 2.34 20.26 -9.32
CA LEU A 254 1.86 20.24 -7.93
C LEU A 254 2.66 21.20 -7.05
N ILE A 255 3.99 21.23 -7.17
CA ILE A 255 4.84 22.18 -6.43
C ILE A 255 4.51 23.61 -6.85
N GLN A 256 4.41 23.89 -8.16
CA GLN A 256 4.11 25.21 -8.70
C GLN A 256 2.81 25.79 -8.15
N TYR A 257 1.75 24.98 -8.07
CA TYR A 257 0.43 25.44 -7.62
C TYR A 257 0.21 25.26 -6.12
N SER A 258 1.04 24.51 -5.40
CA SER A 258 0.83 24.19 -3.98
C SER A 258 0.61 25.42 -3.09
N SER A 259 1.37 26.49 -3.34
CA SER A 259 1.28 27.78 -2.63
C SER A 259 -0.02 28.55 -2.90
N MET A 260 -0.71 28.25 -4.01
CA MET A 260 -1.96 28.88 -4.43
C MET A 260 -3.20 28.06 -4.03
N THR A 261 -3.02 26.92 -3.37
CA THR A 261 -4.14 26.09 -2.89
C THR A 261 -4.42 26.33 -1.42
N ALA A 262 -5.59 25.89 -0.96
CA ALA A 262 -5.93 25.84 0.47
C ALA A 262 -4.93 25.03 1.32
N ARG A 263 -4.00 24.27 0.71
CA ARG A 263 -2.92 23.57 1.43
C ARG A 263 -1.89 24.53 2.03
N ALA A 264 -1.67 25.69 1.41
CA ALA A 264 -0.72 26.68 1.91
C ALA A 264 -1.13 27.26 3.27
N SER A 265 -2.44 27.28 3.56
CA SER A 265 -3.02 27.79 4.81
C SER A 265 -3.44 26.70 5.80
N MET A 266 -3.06 25.44 5.60
CA MET A 266 -3.47 24.35 6.50
C MET A 266 -2.74 24.40 7.84
N GLU A 267 -3.53 24.47 8.90
CA GLU A 267 -3.03 24.39 10.28
C GLU A 267 -2.72 22.94 10.68
N ILE A 268 -2.06 22.76 11.83
CA ILE A 268 -1.77 21.43 12.38
C ILE A 268 -3.07 20.65 12.63
N ALA A 269 -4.13 21.34 13.07
CA ALA A 269 -5.44 20.73 13.29
C ALA A 269 -6.01 20.12 11.99
N ASP A 270 -5.86 20.80 10.84
CA ASP A 270 -6.32 20.30 9.54
C ASP A 270 -5.53 19.08 9.07
N ARG A 271 -4.23 19.03 9.38
CA ARG A 271 -3.35 17.88 9.07
C ARG A 271 -3.72 16.66 9.91
N LEU A 272 -4.07 16.87 11.18
CA LEU A 272 -4.48 15.80 12.10
C LEU A 272 -5.99 15.53 12.08
N ALA A 273 -6.73 16.12 11.14
CA ALA A 273 -8.15 15.84 10.96
C ALA A 273 -8.40 14.34 10.74
N PHE A 274 -9.55 13.87 11.22
CA PHE A 274 -9.97 12.46 11.17
C PHE A 274 -9.03 11.48 11.88
N SER A 275 -8.22 11.93 12.85
CA SER A 275 -7.40 11.05 13.70
C SER A 275 -8.19 9.87 14.26
N LEU A 276 -7.53 8.71 14.39
CA LEU A 276 -8.17 7.52 14.94
C LEU A 276 -8.37 7.69 16.44
N SER A 277 -9.63 7.72 16.89
CA SER A 277 -9.94 7.66 18.32
C SER A 277 -9.42 6.36 18.93
N PRO A 278 -8.73 6.38 20.09
CA PRO A 278 -8.25 5.18 20.78
C PRO A 278 -9.35 4.14 21.04
N VAL A 279 -10.60 4.59 21.24
CA VAL A 279 -11.74 3.68 21.46
C VAL A 279 -11.97 2.77 20.25
N ARG A 280 -11.68 3.24 19.02
CA ARG A 280 -11.82 2.45 17.79
C ARG A 280 -10.79 1.32 17.67
N LEU A 281 -9.80 1.23 18.56
CA LEU A 281 -8.91 0.07 18.62
C LEU A 281 -9.66 -1.21 19.02
N ILE A 282 -10.83 -1.10 19.66
CA ILE A 282 -11.74 -2.24 19.89
C ILE A 282 -12.13 -2.93 18.56
N ASN A 283 -12.11 -2.16 17.46
CA ASN A 283 -12.46 -2.66 16.14
C ASN A 283 -11.35 -3.53 15.50
N LEU A 284 -10.23 -3.76 16.19
CA LEU A 284 -9.29 -4.82 15.84
C LEU A 284 -9.90 -6.21 15.99
N ILE A 285 -10.85 -6.35 16.91
CA ILE A 285 -11.52 -7.62 17.24
C ILE A 285 -12.93 -7.64 16.63
N PHE A 286 -13.65 -6.52 16.72
CA PHE A 286 -15.02 -6.40 16.24
C PHE A 286 -15.08 -5.57 14.94
N PRO A 287 -15.60 -6.11 13.82
CA PRO A 287 -15.66 -5.35 12.57
C PRO A 287 -16.61 -4.14 12.69
N ASP A 288 -16.17 -2.99 12.16
CA ASP A 288 -16.98 -1.77 12.07
C ASP A 288 -17.77 -1.76 10.75
N ILE A 289 -18.92 -2.43 10.75
CA ILE A 289 -19.78 -2.58 9.57
C ILE A 289 -20.43 -1.24 9.23
N GLY A 290 -20.22 -0.75 8.00
CA GLY A 290 -20.76 0.54 7.55
C GLY A 290 -20.04 1.77 8.12
N GLY A 291 -18.93 1.57 8.86
CA GLY A 291 -18.11 2.63 9.41
C GLY A 291 -17.41 3.49 8.34
N TYR A 292 -16.95 4.67 8.75
CA TYR A 292 -16.20 5.57 7.88
C TYR A 292 -14.89 4.93 7.39
N ALA A 293 -14.62 4.98 6.08
CA ALA A 293 -13.53 4.24 5.44
C ALA A 293 -12.15 4.46 6.08
N GLU A 294 -11.86 5.70 6.50
CA GLU A 294 -10.59 6.05 7.13
C GLU A 294 -10.39 5.34 8.48
N TRP A 295 -11.48 5.05 9.21
CA TRP A 295 -11.49 4.44 10.54
C TRP A 295 -11.68 2.92 10.53
N ILE A 296 -11.64 2.28 9.35
CA ILE A 296 -11.64 0.81 9.27
C ILE A 296 -10.28 0.28 9.74
N VAL A 297 -10.31 -0.39 10.90
CA VAL A 297 -9.12 -0.97 11.56
C VAL A 297 -9.09 -2.50 11.44
N TYR A 298 -10.26 -3.15 11.33
CA TYR A 298 -10.41 -4.59 11.42
C TYR A 298 -9.59 -5.33 10.34
N PRO A 299 -8.60 -6.17 10.73
CA PRO A 299 -7.76 -6.90 9.79
C PRO A 299 -8.30 -8.29 9.41
N GLY A 300 -9.43 -8.71 10.00
CA GLY A 300 -9.88 -10.10 9.99
C GLY A 300 -9.41 -10.86 11.23
N ILE A 301 -10.29 -11.68 11.82
CA ILE A 301 -9.99 -12.41 13.07
C ILE A 301 -8.78 -13.33 12.92
N PHE A 302 -8.62 -13.99 11.78
CA PHE A 302 -7.45 -14.82 11.50
C PHE A 302 -6.14 -14.03 11.52
N CYS A 303 -6.12 -12.85 10.90
CA CYS A 303 -4.95 -11.96 10.89
C CYS A 303 -4.61 -11.44 12.29
N PHE A 304 -5.63 -11.09 13.08
CA PHE A 304 -5.45 -10.67 14.46
C PHE A 304 -4.89 -11.79 15.35
N LEU A 305 -5.45 -13.00 15.28
CA LEU A 305 -4.95 -14.16 16.02
C LEU A 305 -3.53 -14.57 15.56
N SER A 306 -3.22 -14.41 14.27
CA SER A 306 -1.89 -14.65 13.72
C SER A 306 -0.84 -13.73 14.34
N LEU A 307 -1.17 -12.44 14.55
CA LEU A 307 -0.29 -11.51 15.28
C LEU A 307 0.00 -12.03 16.69
N ILE A 308 -1.03 -12.41 17.44
CA ILE A 308 -0.87 -12.92 18.82
C ILE A 308 0.04 -14.15 18.83
N ALA A 309 -0.19 -15.11 17.92
CA ALA A 309 0.60 -16.33 17.84
C ALA A 309 2.06 -16.08 17.44
N VAL A 310 2.30 -15.15 16.49
CA VAL A 310 3.67 -14.77 16.07
C VAL A 310 4.40 -14.03 17.18
N VAL A 311 3.71 -13.14 17.91
CA VAL A 311 4.30 -12.43 19.05
C VAL A 311 4.57 -13.40 20.20
N ALA A 312 3.67 -14.33 20.51
CA ALA A 312 3.86 -15.30 21.60
C ALA A 312 5.10 -16.20 21.39
N ASP A 313 5.41 -16.59 20.15
CA ASP A 313 6.55 -17.43 19.82
C ASP A 313 7.84 -16.63 19.60
N ARG A 314 8.84 -16.82 20.47
CA ARG A 314 10.11 -16.06 20.42
C ARG A 314 10.81 -16.13 19.05
N LYS A 315 10.87 -17.32 18.43
CA LYS A 315 11.55 -17.51 17.14
C LYS A 315 10.81 -16.77 16.02
N SER A 316 9.49 -16.89 15.98
CA SER A 316 8.63 -16.21 15.00
C SER A 316 8.63 -14.70 15.22
N ARG A 317 8.60 -14.22 16.47
CA ARG A 317 8.71 -12.80 16.80
C ARG A 317 10.01 -12.20 16.28
N HIS A 318 11.15 -12.88 16.49
CA HIS A 318 12.43 -12.40 15.98
C HIS A 318 12.48 -12.42 14.45
N ALA A 319 11.95 -13.47 13.81
CA ALA A 319 11.95 -13.59 12.36
C ALA A 319 11.07 -12.54 11.66
N ASN A 320 9.97 -12.11 12.28
CA ASN A 320 9.03 -11.15 11.70
C ASN A 320 9.05 -9.78 12.42
N ARG A 321 10.15 -9.45 13.13
CA ARG A 321 10.27 -8.24 13.95
C ARG A 321 9.96 -6.95 13.19
N ILE A 322 10.36 -6.88 11.92
CA ILE A 322 10.22 -5.67 11.11
C ILE A 322 8.75 -5.37 10.83
N TRP A 323 7.96 -6.42 10.57
CA TRP A 323 6.52 -6.33 10.34
C TRP A 323 5.77 -5.98 11.62
N ILE A 324 6.20 -6.48 12.78
CA ILE A 324 5.65 -6.07 14.09
C ILE A 324 5.93 -4.59 14.37
N VAL A 325 7.15 -4.11 14.07
CA VAL A 325 7.52 -2.70 14.24
C VAL A 325 6.74 -1.81 13.27
N LEU A 326 6.62 -2.18 11.99
CA LEU A 326 5.83 -1.43 11.02
C LEU A 326 4.34 -1.40 11.37
N LEU A 327 3.81 -2.50 11.90
CA LEU A 327 2.46 -2.54 12.45
C LEU A 327 2.29 -1.54 13.60
N PHE A 328 3.22 -1.54 14.56
CA PHE A 328 3.17 -0.59 15.67
C PHE A 328 3.29 0.87 15.20
N ILE A 329 4.23 1.17 14.30
CA ILE A 329 4.40 2.52 13.73
C ILE A 329 3.12 2.96 13.00
N SER A 330 2.48 2.06 12.26
CA SER A 330 1.23 2.32 11.56
C SER A 330 0.13 2.79 12.53
N PHE A 331 -0.07 2.07 13.64
CA PHE A 331 -1.04 2.45 14.67
C PHE A 331 -0.63 3.73 15.42
N PHE A 332 0.65 3.88 15.72
CA PHE A 332 1.19 5.07 16.37
C PHE A 332 0.92 6.34 15.56
N ILE A 333 1.08 6.29 14.23
CA ILE A 333 0.74 7.40 13.34
C ILE A 333 -0.78 7.56 13.24
N ALA A 334 -1.54 6.46 13.12
CA ALA A 334 -3.00 6.50 12.94
C ALA A 334 -3.75 7.24 14.07
N LEU A 335 -3.23 7.18 15.30
CA LEU A 335 -3.78 7.90 16.45
C LEU A 335 -3.74 9.43 16.31
N GLY A 336 -2.87 9.97 15.45
CA GLY A 336 -2.86 11.38 15.08
C GLY A 336 -2.84 12.34 16.28
N SER A 337 -3.87 13.16 16.45
CA SER A 337 -3.99 14.13 17.54
C SER A 337 -3.99 13.51 18.95
N HIS A 338 -4.31 12.22 19.09
CA HIS A 338 -4.22 11.49 20.35
C HIS A 338 -2.78 11.02 20.67
N ASN A 339 -1.81 11.33 19.81
CA ASN A 339 -0.41 11.03 20.00
C ASN A 339 0.41 12.33 20.12
N PRO A 340 1.03 12.63 21.29
CA PRO A 340 1.71 13.91 21.52
C PRO A 340 2.86 14.16 20.53
N PHE A 341 3.49 13.10 20.01
CA PHE A 341 4.60 13.19 19.06
C PHE A 341 4.18 13.57 17.64
N MET A 342 2.89 13.45 17.29
CA MET A 342 2.40 13.76 15.93
C MET A 342 2.46 15.26 15.62
N SER A 343 2.33 16.11 16.63
CA SER A 343 2.50 17.57 16.50
C SER A 343 3.92 17.97 16.08
N LEU A 344 4.93 17.16 16.42
CA LEU A 344 6.31 17.37 16.01
C LEU A 344 6.55 16.80 14.60
N LEU A 345 6.05 15.59 14.33
CA LEU A 345 6.20 14.94 13.03
C LEU A 345 5.60 15.77 11.89
N THR A 346 4.45 16.42 12.12
CA THR A 346 3.78 17.29 11.13
C THR A 346 4.51 18.59 10.80
N ARG A 347 5.63 18.88 11.48
CA ARG A 347 6.52 20.01 11.18
C ARG A 347 7.68 19.63 10.26
N ILE A 348 7.92 18.34 10.05
CA ILE A 348 9.01 17.86 9.20
C ILE A 348 8.57 17.98 7.74
N PRO A 349 9.31 18.70 6.87
CA PRO A 349 8.95 18.84 5.47
C PRO A 349 8.65 17.50 4.80
N GLY A 350 7.50 17.42 4.14
CA GLY A 350 7.00 16.19 3.51
C GLY A 350 6.07 15.36 4.40
N PHE A 351 6.20 15.42 5.72
CA PHE A 351 5.22 14.87 6.68
C PHE A 351 4.00 15.79 6.82
N ASP A 352 4.10 17.03 6.37
CA ASP A 352 3.02 18.01 6.22
C ASP A 352 1.87 17.47 5.33
N TYR A 353 2.19 16.53 4.43
CA TYR A 353 1.23 15.85 3.56
C TYR A 353 0.51 14.66 4.22
N LEU A 354 0.86 14.29 5.46
CA LEU A 354 0.20 13.24 6.27
C LEU A 354 -1.17 13.67 6.79
N ARG A 355 -1.99 14.27 5.93
CA ARG A 355 -3.38 14.54 6.22
C ARG A 355 -4.13 13.22 6.33
N VAL A 356 -5.01 13.12 7.30
CA VAL A 356 -5.77 11.90 7.62
C VAL A 356 -4.84 10.78 8.12
N PRO A 357 -4.34 10.91 9.37
CA PRO A 357 -3.39 9.95 9.94
C PRO A 357 -3.79 8.47 9.85
N PRO A 358 -5.09 8.07 9.95
CA PRO A 358 -5.50 6.66 9.82
C PRO A 358 -5.19 6.00 8.48
N ARG A 359 -4.79 6.75 7.45
CA ARG A 359 -4.25 6.14 6.21
C ARG A 359 -3.00 5.30 6.47
N ALA A 360 -2.25 5.60 7.54
CA ALA A 360 -1.16 4.74 8.00
C ALA A 360 -1.60 3.28 8.20
N LEU A 361 -2.87 3.01 8.52
CA LEU A 361 -3.40 1.66 8.76
C LEU A 361 -3.31 0.75 7.54
N PHE A 362 -3.16 1.27 6.31
CA PHE A 362 -2.84 0.43 5.14
C PHE A 362 -1.51 -0.31 5.32
N LEU A 363 -0.52 0.33 5.94
CA LEU A 363 0.78 -0.30 6.26
C LEU A 363 0.63 -1.33 7.39
N GLY A 364 -0.25 -1.05 8.35
CA GLY A 364 -0.61 -1.97 9.42
C GLY A 364 -1.29 -3.22 8.86
N GLY A 365 -2.23 -3.05 7.94
CA GLY A 365 -2.90 -4.16 7.29
C GLY A 365 -2.00 -4.98 6.35
N LEU A 366 -1.04 -4.36 5.65
CA LEU A 366 0.05 -5.09 4.97
C LEU A 366 0.86 -5.93 5.97
N SER A 367 1.22 -5.35 7.11
CA SER A 367 1.96 -6.05 8.17
C SER A 367 1.16 -7.22 8.75
N PHE A 368 -0.14 -7.03 9.02
CA PHE A 368 -1.05 -8.11 9.42
C PHE A 368 -1.09 -9.24 8.38
N SER A 369 -1.20 -8.91 7.10
CA SER A 369 -1.24 -9.87 6.00
C SER A 369 0.05 -10.71 5.95
N ILE A 370 1.20 -10.08 6.12
CA ILE A 370 2.50 -10.77 6.16
C ILE A 370 2.64 -11.67 7.39
N LEU A 371 2.21 -11.20 8.55
CA LEU A 371 2.20 -11.98 9.80
C LEU A 371 1.23 -13.16 9.72
N ALA A 372 0.09 -13.00 9.07
CA ALA A 372 -0.86 -14.08 8.78
C ALA A 372 -0.22 -15.17 7.91
N GLY A 373 0.48 -14.79 6.84
CA GLY A 373 1.25 -15.72 6.02
C GLY A 373 2.37 -16.42 6.79
N ALA A 374 3.08 -15.69 7.66
CA ALA A 374 4.12 -16.26 8.51
C ALA A 374 3.59 -17.26 9.54
N TYR A 375 2.41 -17.00 10.11
CA TYR A 375 1.74 -17.92 11.03
C TYR A 375 1.22 -19.17 10.30
N ALA A 376 0.59 -18.99 9.14
CA ALA A 376 0.12 -20.08 8.31
C ALA A 376 1.25 -21.05 7.94
N GLU A 377 2.42 -20.53 7.55
CA GLU A 377 3.62 -21.33 7.26
C GLU A 377 4.02 -22.23 8.44
N LYS A 378 3.94 -21.71 9.66
CA LYS A 378 4.26 -22.45 10.87
C LYS A 378 3.28 -23.60 11.08
N ILE A 379 1.99 -23.36 10.87
CA ILE A 379 0.94 -24.40 11.02
C ILE A 379 1.12 -25.47 9.94
N THR A 380 1.31 -25.10 8.67
CA THR A 380 1.44 -26.06 7.58
C THR A 380 2.68 -26.92 7.72
N THR A 381 3.82 -26.32 8.08
CA THR A 381 5.07 -27.08 8.30
C THR A 381 4.97 -28.00 9.52
N SER A 382 4.18 -27.63 10.54
CA SER A 382 3.94 -28.47 11.72
C SER A 382 2.96 -29.62 11.42
N ALA A 383 1.94 -29.37 10.61
CA ALA A 383 0.97 -30.37 10.15
C ALA A 383 1.59 -31.38 9.17
N GLU A 384 2.54 -30.97 8.33
CA GLU A 384 3.31 -31.90 7.50
C GLU A 384 4.18 -32.84 8.35
N LYS A 385 4.65 -32.39 9.52
CA LYS A 385 5.37 -33.23 10.50
C LYS A 385 4.43 -34.13 11.32
N GLN A 386 3.20 -33.72 11.54
CA GLN A 386 2.16 -34.48 12.24
C GLN A 386 1.03 -34.81 11.25
N ARG A 387 1.17 -35.89 10.45
CA ARG A 387 0.27 -36.33 9.36
C ARG A 387 -1.24 -36.13 9.63
N THR A 388 -1.75 -34.90 9.55
CA THR A 388 -3.17 -34.57 9.67
C THR A 388 -3.49 -33.42 8.70
N PRO A 389 -4.54 -33.56 7.86
CA PRO A 389 -4.86 -32.57 6.85
C PRO A 389 -5.69 -31.44 7.49
N ILE A 390 -5.03 -30.38 7.97
CA ILE A 390 -5.68 -29.16 8.50
C ILE A 390 -6.29 -28.28 7.37
N PHE A 391 -6.34 -28.79 6.14
CA PHE A 391 -6.65 -28.01 4.95
C PHE A 391 -8.10 -27.50 4.86
N LEU A 392 -9.01 -27.96 5.73
CA LEU A 392 -10.44 -27.64 5.68
C LEU A 392 -10.93 -26.57 6.68
N LEU A 393 -10.14 -26.20 7.70
CA LEU A 393 -10.61 -25.30 8.76
C LEU A 393 -10.47 -23.80 8.43
N LEU A 394 -9.61 -23.45 7.48
CA LEU A 394 -9.32 -22.05 7.08
C LEU A 394 -10.36 -21.47 6.10
N ILE A 395 -11.09 -22.31 5.37
CA ILE A 395 -12.11 -21.86 4.41
C ILE A 395 -13.44 -21.59 5.12
N ILE A 396 -13.73 -22.29 6.22
CA ILE A 396 -15.02 -22.17 6.93
C ILE A 396 -15.10 -20.90 7.78
N THR A 397 -13.98 -20.40 8.32
CA THR A 397 -13.98 -19.17 9.14
C THR A 397 -14.07 -17.87 8.32
N VAL A 398 -13.86 -17.93 6.99
CA VAL A 398 -14.01 -16.76 6.10
C VAL A 398 -15.45 -16.60 5.59
N PHE A 399 -16.30 -17.64 5.70
CA PHE A 399 -17.68 -17.63 5.21
C PHE A 399 -18.76 -17.82 6.28
N SER A 400 -18.41 -17.94 7.57
CA SER A 400 -19.39 -18.09 8.65
C SER A 400 -19.59 -16.81 9.47
N MET A 401 -19.85 -15.68 8.82
CA MET A 401 -20.63 -14.60 9.43
C MET A 401 -21.47 -14.00 8.29
N GLY A 402 -22.77 -14.32 8.32
CA GLY A 402 -23.75 -13.96 7.31
C GLY A 402 -24.19 -12.51 7.36
#